data_AF-A0A512AXB2-F1
#
_entry.id   AF-A0A512AXB2-F1
#
_cell.length_a   1.000
_cell.length_b   1.000
_cell.length_c   1.000
_cell.angle_alpha   90.00
_cell.angle_beta   90.00
_cell.angle_gamma   90.00
#
_symmetry.space_group_name_H-M   'P 1'
#
loop_
_entity.id
_entity.type
_entity.pdbx_description
1 polymer ?
#
loop_
_entity_poly.entity_id
_entity_poly.type
_entity_poly.pdbx_seq_one_letter_code
_entity_poly.pdbx_strand_id
1 'polypeptide(L)' 'MAKEQQALNEALKKKYNQIGAFPLTLLLDANGNVLKQWDGIPASTPTEFITKLSSLE' A
#
# COMPACT_ATOMS: atom_id res chain seq x y z
N MET A 1 5.92 23.01 -3.08
CA MET A 1 5.86 21.94 -4.11
C MET A 1 6.72 20.72 -3.73
N ALA A 2 8.05 20.68 -3.93
CA ALA A 2 8.84 19.45 -3.69
C ALA A 2 8.98 19.04 -2.21
N LYS A 3 9.22 20.00 -1.31
CA LYS A 3 9.38 19.73 0.14
C LYS A 3 8.09 19.24 0.81
N GLU A 4 6.94 19.76 0.39
CA GLU A 4 5.63 19.34 0.91
C GLU A 4 5.31 17.91 0.49
N GLN A 5 5.59 17.56 -0.78
CA GLN A 5 5.42 16.18 -1.26
C GLN A 5 6.33 15.21 -0.50
N GLN A 6 7.58 15.60 -0.22
CA GLN A 6 8.49 14.80 0.59
C GLN A 6 7.95 14.59 2.01
N ALA A 7 7.46 15.64 2.67
CA ALA A 7 6.88 15.54 4.00
C ALA A 7 5.64 14.62 4.05
N LEU A 8 4.77 14.68 3.03
CA LEU A 8 3.62 13.78 2.90
C LEU A 8 4.06 12.31 2.74
N ASN A 9 5.07 12.06 1.90
CA ASN A 9 5.62 10.72 1.72
C ASN A 9 6.26 10.18 3.01
N GLU A 10 6.98 11.03 3.75
CA GLU A 10 7.57 10.65 5.05
C GLU A 10 6.50 10.32 6.09
N ALA A 11 5.40 11.10 6.13
CA ALA A 11 4.27 10.82 7.01
C ALA A 11 3.62 9.46 6.69
N LEU A 12 3.42 9.15 5.40
CA LEU A 12 2.91 7.85 4.96
C LEU A 12 3.88 6.71 5.27
N LYS A 13 5.19 6.91 5.05
CA LYS A 13 6.22 5.92 5.40
C LYS A 13 6.21 5.63 6.90
N LYS A 14 6.12 6.66 7.75
CA LYS A 14 6.05 6.50 9.21
C LYS A 14 4.79 5.75 9.64
N LYS A 15 3.66 6.00 8.97
CA LYS A 15 2.38 5.35 9.27
C LYS A 15 2.35 3.89 8.84
N TYR A 16 2.85 3.57 7.64
CA TYR A 16 2.59 2.28 7.00
C TYR A 16 3.83 1.43 6.69
N ASN A 17 5.04 1.99 6.68
CA ASN A 17 6.27 1.32 6.27
C ASN A 17 7.40 1.51 7.27
N GLN A 18 7.16 1.12 8.53
CA GLN A 18 8.16 1.24 9.60
C GLN A 18 9.38 0.35 9.39
N ILE A 19 9.21 -0.77 8.67
CA ILE A 19 10.26 -1.74 8.37
C ILE A 19 11.13 -1.36 7.18
N GLY A 20 10.74 -0.32 6.41
CA GLY A 20 11.49 0.12 5.24
C GLY A 20 11.42 -0.85 4.05
N ALA A 21 10.35 -1.65 3.95
CA ALA A 21 10.12 -2.53 2.80
C ALA A 21 9.87 -1.70 1.53
N PHE A 22 10.63 -1.97 0.46
CA PHE A 22 10.44 -1.29 -0.81
C PHE A 22 10.71 -2.24 -1.97
N PRO A 23 9.75 -2.45 -2.89
CA PRO A 23 8.40 -1.88 -2.92
C PRO A 23 7.49 -2.43 -1.81
N LEU A 24 6.44 -1.69 -1.43
CA LEU A 24 5.42 -2.12 -0.46
C LEU A 24 4.03 -1.87 -1.05
N THR A 25 3.18 -2.89 -1.07
CA THR A 25 1.79 -2.77 -1.49
C THR A 25 0.86 -2.95 -0.29
N LEU A 26 -0.13 -2.06 -0.17
CA LEU A 26 -1.10 -2.07 0.93
C LEU A 26 -2.52 -1.98 0.37
N LEU A 27 -3.43 -2.76 0.95
CA LEU A 27 -4.86 -2.60 0.78
C LEU A 27 -5.40 -1.91 2.03
N LEU A 28 -6.08 -0.78 1.86
CA LEU A 28 -6.63 0.00 2.95
C LEU A 28 -8.17 0.03 2.91
N ASP A 29 -8.81 0.14 4.06
CA ASP A 29 -10.22 0.53 4.14
C ASP A 29 -10.40 2.05 3.93
N ALA A 30 -11.66 2.51 3.91
CA ALA A 30 -11.99 3.94 3.75
C ALA A 30 -11.47 4.84 4.90
N ASN A 31 -11.15 4.26 6.06
CA ASN A 31 -10.59 4.97 7.21
C ASN A 31 -9.05 4.97 7.19
N GLY A 32 -8.43 4.29 6.23
CA GLY A 32 -6.98 4.12 6.14
C GLY A 32 -6.41 3.07 7.09
N ASN A 33 -7.21 2.10 7.53
CA ASN A 33 -6.73 0.91 8.24
C ASN A 33 -6.20 -0.12 7.23
N VAL A 34 -5.15 -0.86 7.60
CA VAL A 34 -4.56 -1.89 6.73
C VAL A 34 -5.41 -3.16 6.75
N LEU A 35 -5.97 -3.54 5.61
CA LEU A 35 -6.68 -4.80 5.41
C LEU A 35 -5.72 -5.93 5.00
N LYS A 36 -4.76 -5.61 4.12
CA LYS A 36 -3.71 -6.53 3.65
C LYS A 36 -2.43 -5.78 3.32
N GLN A 37 -1.32 -6.51 3.38
CA GLN A 37 0.02 -6.04 3.04
C GLN A 37 0.74 -7.10 2.21
N TRP A 38 1.48 -6.66 1.20
CA TRP A 38 2.37 -7.49 0.40
C TRP A 38 3.77 -6.87 0.39
N ASP A 39 4.78 -7.72 0.60
CA ASP A 39 6.17 -7.35 0.33
C ASP A 39 6.37 -7.33 -1.20
N GLY A 40 6.78 -6.19 -1.73
CA GLY A 40 6.88 -5.96 -3.16
C GLY A 40 5.55 -5.68 -3.87
N ILE A 41 5.58 -5.84 -5.19
CA ILE A 41 4.43 -5.73 -6.08
C ILE A 41 3.79 -7.12 -6.21
N PRO A 42 2.46 -7.27 -6.10
CA PRO A 42 1.79 -8.54 -6.30
C PRO A 42 2.20 -9.19 -7.62
N ALA A 43 2.73 -10.42 -7.56
CA ALA A 43 3.19 -11.19 -8.72
C ALA A 43 2.01 -11.84 -9.47
N SER A 44 1.07 -11.02 -9.91
CA SER A 44 -0.14 -11.42 -10.63
C SER A 44 -0.47 -10.42 -11.71
N THR A 45 -1.20 -10.83 -12.74
CA THR A 45 -1.77 -9.90 -13.71
C THR A 45 -2.74 -8.92 -13.02
N PRO A 46 -3.00 -7.74 -13.60
CA PRO A 46 -3.98 -6.80 -13.04
C PRO A 46 -5.35 -7.44 -12.82
N THR A 47 -5.84 -8.26 -13.75
CA THR A 47 -7.14 -8.94 -13.65
C THR A 47 -7.20 -9.93 -12.50
N GLU A 48 -6.16 -10.73 -12.32
CA GLU A 48 -6.06 -11.68 -11.19
C GLU A 48 -5.99 -10.94 -9.86
N PHE A 49 -5.26 -9.83 -9.81
CA PHE A 49 -5.16 -9.02 -8.60
C PHE A 49 -6.52 -8.40 -8.24
N ILE A 50 -7.23 -7.81 -9.21
CA ILE A 50 -8.58 -7.26 -9.00
C ILE A 50 -9.54 -8.35 -8.53
N THR A 51 -9.53 -9.51 -9.18
CA THR A 51 -10.38 -10.66 -8.80
C THR A 51 -10.11 -11.08 -7.35
N LYS A 52 -8.83 -11.14 -6.97
CA LYS A 52 -8.41 -11.44 -5.60
C LYS A 52 -8.87 -10.38 -4.60
N LEU A 53 -8.94 -9.10 -4.99
CA LEU A 53 -9.47 -8.04 -4.15
C LEU A 53 -10.99 -8.17 -3.96
N SER A 54 -11.74 -8.47 -5.03
CA SER A 54 -13.19 -8.67 -4.98
C SER A 54 -13.61 -9.86 -4.12
N SER A 55 -12.73 -10.84 -3.93
CA SER A 55 -13.01 -12.01 -3.07
C SER A 55 -12.67 -11.80 -1.59
N LEU A 56 -12.27 -10.59 -1.18
CA LEU A 56 -11.95 -10.27 0.22
C LEU A 56 -13.16 -9.73 1.00
N GLU A 57 -14.35 -9.72 0.40
CA GLU A 57 -15.63 -9.39 1.05
C GLU A 57 -16.14 -10.50 1.99
#